data_AF-A0A1I7N297-F1
#
_entry.id   AF-A0A1I7N297-F1
#
_cell.length_a   1.000
_cell.length_b   1.000
_cell.length_c   1.000
_cell.angle_alpha   90.00
_cell.angle_beta   90.00
_cell.angle_gamma   90.00
#
_symmetry.space_group_name_H-M   'P 1'
#
loop_
_entity.id
_entity.type
_entity.pdbx_description
1 polymer ?
#
loop_
_entity_poly.entity_id
_entity_poly.type
_entity_poly.pdbx_seq_one_letter_code
_entity_poly.pdbx_strand_id
1 'polypeptide(L)'
;MRPTALFILLSLAMALPSAAHAKKQKPDTPDDKLNCKQISGRMQVRILQLRGFEDRKQASGLARGIQAGMAATFGNLSHGTDPQGAYAEDIKSLHAYNQRLVELGCKSYDLESELKKTDPLATPSPTIPAPKKKKAPASVEPRATPAPAAAN
;
A
#
# COMPACT_ATOMS: atom_id res chain seq x y z
N MET A 1 34.79 40.04 48.53
CA MET A 1 33.62 39.24 48.98
C MET A 1 32.35 39.99 48.60
N ARG A 2 31.66 39.55 47.55
CA ARG A 2 30.33 40.03 47.16
C ARG A 2 29.48 38.81 46.78
N PRO A 3 28.26 38.67 47.32
CA PRO A 3 27.51 37.44 47.23
C PRO A 3 26.86 37.30 45.84
N THR A 4 27.13 36.15 45.25
CA THR A 4 26.33 35.44 44.25
C THR A 4 24.89 35.21 44.73
N ALA A 5 23.99 35.02 43.76
CA ALA A 5 22.64 34.45 43.87
C ALA A 5 21.47 35.45 43.76
N LEU A 6 21.22 35.91 42.53
CA LEU A 6 19.86 36.12 42.02
C LEU A 6 19.96 36.16 40.49
N PHE A 7 19.00 35.58 39.77
CA PHE A 7 18.96 35.37 38.30
C PHE A 7 19.34 33.97 37.78
N ILE A 8 18.72 32.92 38.33
CA ILE A 8 18.38 31.72 37.54
C ILE A 8 16.90 31.41 37.81
N LEU A 9 16.02 32.12 37.10
CA LEU A 9 14.60 31.79 36.98
C LEU A 9 14.18 32.15 35.54
N LEU A 10 14.86 31.52 34.57
CA LEU A 10 14.51 31.56 33.16
C LEU A 10 13.79 30.25 32.82
N SER A 11 12.47 30.26 33.03
CA SER A 11 11.44 29.61 32.22
C SER A 11 11.82 28.27 31.57
N LEU A 12 11.76 27.19 32.35
CA LEU A 12 11.70 25.82 31.84
C LEU A 12 10.26 25.51 31.39
N ALA A 13 9.80 26.11 30.29
CA ALA A 13 8.61 25.67 29.56
C ALA A 13 9.04 24.67 28.48
N MET A 14 9.53 23.51 28.92
CA MET A 14 9.78 22.38 28.01
C MET A 14 8.44 21.78 27.61
N ALA A 15 8.22 21.80 26.31
CA ALA A 15 7.06 21.30 25.60
C ALA A 15 6.62 19.91 26.09
N LEU A 16 5.34 19.78 26.44
CA LEU A 16 4.70 18.48 26.58
C LEU A 16 4.77 17.77 25.21
N PRO A 17 5.33 16.56 25.11
CA PRO A 17 5.07 15.72 23.95
C PRO A 17 3.58 15.38 23.97
N SER A 18 2.84 15.94 23.02
CA SER A 18 1.44 15.60 22.76
C SER A 18 1.35 14.18 22.22
N ALA A 19 1.51 13.19 23.11
CA ALA A 19 1.42 11.75 22.83
C ALA A 19 -0.04 11.23 22.92
N ALA A 20 -1.04 12.12 22.85
CA ALA A 20 -2.44 11.77 23.09
C ALA A 20 -3.26 11.42 21.82
N HIS A 21 -2.62 11.22 20.66
CA HIS A 21 -3.30 10.76 19.44
C HIS A 21 -2.67 9.53 18.79
N ALA A 22 -2.05 8.64 19.56
CA ALA A 22 -1.84 7.28 19.10
C ALA A 22 -3.16 6.50 19.30
N LYS A 23 -4.15 6.71 18.42
CA LYS A 23 -5.20 5.70 18.24
C LYS A 23 -4.48 4.41 17.92
N LYS A 24 -4.55 3.41 18.82
CA LYS A 24 -4.01 2.07 18.62
C LYS A 24 -4.33 1.63 17.20
N GLN A 25 -3.34 1.66 16.31
CA GLN A 25 -3.50 1.18 14.96
C GLN A 25 -3.86 -0.29 15.10
N LYS A 26 -5.11 -0.61 14.71
CA LYS A 26 -5.57 -1.99 14.64
C LYS A 26 -4.59 -2.71 13.72
N PRO A 27 -4.06 -3.89 14.10
CA PRO A 27 -3.15 -4.63 13.24
C PRO A 27 -3.78 -4.76 11.86
N ASP A 28 -2.97 -4.51 10.83
CA ASP A 28 -3.38 -4.58 9.43
C ASP A 28 -4.24 -5.83 9.23
N THR A 29 -5.45 -5.64 8.73
CA THR A 29 -6.33 -6.78 8.44
C THR A 29 -5.57 -7.68 7.48
N PRO A 30 -5.39 -8.97 7.76
CA PRO A 30 -4.59 -9.85 6.91
C PRO A 30 -5.12 -9.76 5.49
N ASP A 31 -4.20 -9.70 4.52
CA ASP A 31 -4.54 -9.44 3.12
C ASP A 31 -5.64 -10.38 2.62
N ASP A 32 -5.68 -11.58 3.21
CA ASP A 32 -6.65 -12.68 3.08
C ASP A 32 -8.12 -12.36 3.31
N LYS A 33 -8.45 -11.23 3.93
CA LYS A 33 -9.85 -10.86 4.21
C LYS A 33 -10.29 -9.56 3.54
N LEU A 34 -9.45 -8.94 2.69
CA LEU A 34 -9.83 -7.70 2.04
C LEU A 34 -10.78 -7.92 0.87
N ASN A 35 -11.80 -7.05 0.80
CA ASN A 35 -12.71 -6.96 -0.33
C ASN A 35 -12.03 -6.25 -1.51
N CYS A 36 -12.52 -6.49 -2.73
CA CYS A 36 -11.96 -5.90 -3.95
C CYS A 36 -11.80 -4.37 -3.90
N LYS A 37 -12.74 -3.67 -3.26
CA LYS A 37 -12.67 -2.21 -3.11
C LYS A 37 -11.50 -1.78 -2.21
N GLN A 38 -11.22 -2.55 -1.17
CA GLN A 38 -10.13 -2.23 -0.24
C GLN A 38 -8.78 -2.56 -0.86
N ILE A 39 -8.68 -3.69 -1.58
CA ILE A 39 -7.47 -4.05 -2.34
C ILE A 39 -7.20 -3.00 -3.42
N SER A 40 -8.22 -2.63 -4.20
CA SER A 40 -8.10 -1.58 -5.23
C SER A 40 -7.71 -0.23 -4.63
N GLY A 41 -8.30 0.20 -3.50
CA GLY A 41 -7.93 1.44 -2.84
C GLY A 41 -6.49 1.45 -2.32
N ARG A 42 -6.04 0.35 -1.70
CA ARG A 42 -4.64 0.19 -1.27
C ARG A 42 -3.67 0.22 -2.45
N MET A 43 -4.02 -0.47 -3.54
CA MET A 43 -3.23 -0.45 -4.77
C MET A 43 -3.10 0.96 -5.35
N GLN A 44 -4.17 1.75 -5.40
CA GLN A 44 -4.10 3.12 -5.94
C GLN A 44 -3.10 3.98 -5.19
N VAL A 45 -3.16 3.94 -3.85
CA VAL A 45 -2.22 4.68 -3.00
C VAL A 45 -0.80 4.18 -3.21
N ARG A 46 -0.60 2.86 -3.25
CA ARG A 46 0.75 2.28 -3.42
C ARG A 46 1.33 2.60 -4.79
N ILE A 47 0.54 2.53 -5.87
CA ILE A 47 0.97 2.92 -7.21
C ILE A 47 1.39 4.40 -7.22
N LEU A 48 0.60 5.30 -6.62
CA LEU A 48 0.97 6.72 -6.52
C LEU A 48 2.24 6.96 -5.71
N GLN A 49 2.50 6.15 -4.67
CA GLN A 49 3.72 6.24 -3.87
C GLN A 49 4.97 5.78 -4.64
N LEU A 50 4.81 4.77 -5.51
CA LEU A 50 5.90 4.22 -6.31
C LEU A 50 6.18 5.00 -7.60
N ARG A 51 5.19 5.75 -8.10
CA ARG A 51 5.41 6.73 -9.17
C ARG A 51 6.41 7.79 -8.71
N GLY A 52 7.36 8.13 -9.58
CA GLY A 52 8.41 9.10 -9.26
C GLY A 52 9.43 8.59 -8.23
N PHE A 53 9.53 7.27 -8.02
CA PHE A 53 10.57 6.68 -7.18
C PHE A 53 11.97 7.12 -7.61
N GLU A 54 12.27 7.17 -8.91
CA GLU A 54 13.57 7.59 -9.42
C GLU A 54 13.89 9.07 -9.09
N ASP A 55 12.92 9.98 -9.26
CA ASP A 55 13.11 11.40 -8.93
C ASP A 55 13.32 11.59 -7.42
N ARG A 56 12.56 10.84 -6.60
CA ARG A 56 12.69 10.89 -5.14
C ARG A 56 13.91 10.14 -4.62
N LYS A 57 14.46 9.18 -5.36
CA LYS A 57 15.69 8.47 -5.02
C LYS A 57 16.89 9.42 -5.00
N GLN A 58 16.96 10.37 -5.93
CA GLN A 58 18.00 11.40 -5.94
C GLN A 58 17.86 12.35 -4.74
N ALA A 59 16.67 12.92 -4.51
CA ALA A 59 16.42 13.82 -3.38
C ALA A 59 16.65 13.13 -2.02
N SER A 60 16.17 11.89 -1.87
CA SER A 60 16.34 11.09 -0.66
C SER A 60 17.78 10.61 -0.48
N GLY A 61 18.54 10.42 -1.56
CA GLY A 61 19.96 10.04 -1.51
C GLY A 61 20.82 11.13 -0.87
N LEU A 62 20.58 12.39 -1.23
CA LEU A 62 21.24 13.54 -0.60
C LEU A 62 20.91 13.63 0.91
N ALA A 63 19.62 13.55 1.27
CA ALA A 63 19.19 13.60 2.67
C ALA A 63 19.76 12.41 3.49
N ARG A 64 19.74 11.20 2.91
CA ARG A 64 20.35 10.01 3.50
C ARG A 64 21.86 10.15 3.68
N GLY A 65 22.57 10.81 2.77
CA GLY A 65 23.99 11.10 2.93
C GLY A 65 24.28 11.96 4.16
N ILE A 66 23.47 13.00 4.39
CA ILE A 66 23.58 13.86 5.58
C ILE A 66 23.23 13.06 6.85
N GLN A 67 22.13 12.31 6.84
CA GLN A 67 21.71 11.50 7.98
C GLN A 67 22.71 10.37 8.29
N ALA A 68 23.28 9.72 7.27
CA ALA A 68 24.31 8.70 7.43
C ALA A 68 25.59 9.30 8.04
N GLY A 69 25.99 10.51 7.62
CA GLY A 69 27.08 11.25 8.25
C GLY A 69 26.84 11.53 9.74
N MET A 70 25.60 11.83 10.12
CA MET A 70 25.21 12.04 11.52
C MET A 70 24.94 10.76 12.31
N ALA A 71 24.59 9.65 11.66
CA ALA A 71 24.35 8.38 12.34
C ALA A 71 25.62 7.53 12.48
N ALA A 72 26.68 7.83 11.73
CA ALA A 72 28.01 7.30 11.97
C ALA A 72 28.56 7.71 13.37
N THR A 73 28.12 8.84 13.91
CA THR A 73 28.46 9.26 15.29
C THR A 73 27.54 8.69 16.36
N PHE A 74 26.31 8.29 16.01
CA PHE A 74 25.33 7.71 16.93
C PHE A 74 24.86 6.37 16.35
N GLY A 75 25.61 5.30 16.57
CA GLY A 75 25.55 4.00 15.87
C GLY A 75 24.20 3.26 15.83
N ASN A 76 23.21 3.80 15.13
CA ASN A 76 21.89 3.22 14.94
C ASN A 76 21.39 3.50 13.51
N LEU A 77 21.83 2.67 12.55
CA LEU A 77 21.53 2.83 11.12
C LEU A 77 20.87 1.58 10.51
N SER A 78 19.85 1.02 11.16
CA SER A 78 19.27 -0.27 10.73
C SER A 78 17.96 -0.18 9.93
N HIS A 79 17.39 1.02 9.72
CA HIS A 79 16.16 1.19 8.94
C HIS A 79 16.37 2.22 7.82
N GLY A 80 16.06 1.83 6.58
CA GLY A 80 16.07 2.72 5.40
C GLY A 80 17.36 2.74 4.57
N THR A 81 18.26 1.77 4.75
CA THR A 81 19.55 1.70 4.03
C THR A 81 19.41 1.21 2.58
N ASP A 82 18.37 0.43 2.27
CA ASP A 82 18.13 -0.08 0.92
C ASP A 82 16.78 0.38 0.35
N PRO A 83 16.74 1.54 -0.34
CA PRO A 83 15.52 2.00 -1.01
C PRO A 83 15.14 1.11 -2.21
N GLN A 84 16.11 0.43 -2.83
CA GLN A 84 15.85 -0.36 -4.04
C GLN A 84 15.19 -1.69 -3.69
N GLY A 85 15.66 -2.35 -2.62
CA GLY A 85 15.01 -3.53 -2.05
C GLY A 85 13.58 -3.23 -1.61
N ALA A 86 13.35 -2.12 -0.90
CA ALA A 86 12.00 -1.70 -0.52
C ALA A 86 11.08 -1.47 -1.73
N TYR A 87 11.60 -0.85 -2.79
CA TYR A 87 10.87 -0.66 -4.04
C TYR A 87 10.50 -2.01 -4.70
N ALA A 88 11.45 -2.94 -4.77
CA ALA A 88 11.21 -4.26 -5.35
C ALA A 88 10.15 -5.06 -4.58
N GLU A 89 10.17 -5.02 -3.24
CA GLU A 89 9.15 -5.65 -2.40
C GLU A 89 7.77 -5.03 -2.58
N ASP A 90 7.71 -3.71 -2.77
CA ASP A 90 6.45 -3.03 -3.03
C ASP A 90 5.85 -3.39 -4.40
N ILE A 91 6.70 -3.57 -5.42
CA ILE A 91 6.28 -4.08 -6.73
C ILE A 91 5.74 -5.51 -6.60
N LYS A 92 6.45 -6.40 -5.89
CA LYS A 92 5.96 -7.77 -5.64
C LYS A 92 4.60 -7.76 -4.94
N SER A 93 4.43 -6.90 -3.94
CA SER A 93 3.17 -6.73 -3.22
C SER A 93 2.04 -6.28 -4.15
N LEU A 94 2.30 -5.34 -5.07
CA LEU A 94 1.34 -4.93 -6.10
C LEU A 94 0.93 -6.08 -7.02
N HIS A 95 1.88 -6.92 -7.45
CA HIS A 95 1.57 -8.09 -8.26
C HIS A 95 0.68 -9.09 -7.51
N ALA A 96 0.98 -9.36 -6.23
CA ALA A 96 0.17 -10.23 -5.39
C ALA A 96 -1.27 -9.70 -5.22
N TYR A 97 -1.43 -8.39 -4.99
CA TYR A 97 -2.75 -7.77 -4.94
C TYR A 97 -3.51 -7.88 -6.26
N ASN A 98 -2.81 -7.74 -7.38
CA ASN A 98 -3.43 -7.84 -8.70
C ASN A 98 -3.90 -9.26 -8.99
N GLN A 99 -3.10 -10.28 -8.65
CA GLN A 99 -3.48 -11.70 -8.73
C GLN A 99 -4.73 -11.97 -7.89
N ARG A 100 -4.75 -11.45 -6.66
CA ARG A 100 -5.90 -11.57 -5.78
C ARG A 100 -7.16 -10.90 -6.33
N LEU A 101 -7.05 -9.74 -6.97
CA LEU A 101 -8.18 -9.10 -7.66
C LEU A 101 -8.73 -10.01 -8.76
N VAL A 102 -7.86 -10.67 -9.53
CA VAL A 102 -8.23 -11.63 -10.58
C VAL A 102 -8.94 -12.85 -9.98
N GLU A 103 -8.42 -13.43 -8.90
CA GLU A 103 -9.03 -14.56 -8.19
C GLU A 103 -10.43 -14.24 -7.63
N LEU A 104 -10.59 -13.02 -7.09
CA LEU A 104 -11.86 -12.51 -6.61
C LEU A 104 -12.83 -12.14 -7.74
N GLY A 105 -12.39 -12.16 -9.01
CA GLY A 105 -13.21 -11.82 -10.17
C GLY A 105 -13.45 -10.31 -10.31
N CYS A 106 -12.49 -9.50 -9.87
CA CYS A 106 -12.52 -8.05 -9.91
C CYS A 106 -11.59 -7.50 -11.00
N LYS A 107 -11.81 -6.24 -11.38
CA LYS A 107 -10.95 -5.56 -12.36
C LYS A 107 -9.54 -5.41 -11.78
N SER A 108 -8.53 -5.67 -12.58
CA SER A 108 -7.12 -5.58 -12.24
C SER A 108 -6.47 -4.37 -12.90
N TYR A 109 -5.27 -4.00 -12.44
CA TYR A 109 -4.49 -2.88 -12.95
C TYR A 109 -3.44 -3.38 -13.93
N ASP A 110 -3.17 -2.59 -14.97
CA ASP A 110 -1.95 -2.74 -15.75
C ASP A 110 -0.81 -2.01 -15.03
N LEU A 111 -0.10 -2.76 -14.18
CA LEU A 111 0.91 -2.19 -13.28
C LEU A 111 2.03 -1.48 -14.04
N GLU A 112 2.46 -2.02 -15.19
CA GLU A 112 3.54 -1.40 -15.95
C GLU A 112 3.15 -0.04 -16.52
N SER A 113 1.98 0.06 -17.15
CA SER A 113 1.54 1.34 -17.72
C SER A 113 1.20 2.35 -16.63
N GLU A 114 0.60 1.92 -15.53
CA GLU A 114 0.28 2.80 -14.42
C GLU A 114 1.53 3.27 -13.68
N LEU A 115 2.60 2.48 -13.55
CA LEU A 115 3.84 2.92 -12.91
C LEU A 115 4.71 3.81 -13.79
N LYS A 116 4.62 3.68 -15.12
CA LYS A 116 5.31 4.54 -16.09
C LYS A 116 4.72 5.95 -16.19
N LYS A 117 3.49 6.15 -15.71
CA LYS A 117 2.85 7.49 -15.68
C LYS A 117 3.59 8.41 -14.71
N THR A 118 3.96 9.59 -15.20
CA THR A 118 4.66 10.62 -14.43
C THR A 118 3.72 11.66 -13.82
N ASP A 119 2.46 11.72 -14.25
CA ASP A 119 1.47 12.65 -13.69
C ASP A 119 1.04 12.20 -12.28
N PRO A 120 1.34 13.00 -11.23
CA PRO A 120 0.97 12.67 -9.85
C PRO A 120 -0.51 12.91 -9.55
N LEU A 121 -1.23 13.66 -10.40
CA LEU A 121 -2.67 13.95 -10.23
C LEU A 121 -3.55 12.91 -10.94
N ALA A 122 -3.00 12.19 -11.91
CA ALA A 122 -3.70 11.12 -12.61
C ALA A 122 -3.97 9.94 -11.66
N THR A 123 -5.22 9.79 -11.23
CA THR A 123 -5.60 8.68 -10.34
C THR A 123 -5.49 7.33 -11.08
N PRO A 124 -4.72 6.35 -10.59
CA PRO A 124 -4.64 5.03 -11.21
C PRO A 124 -6.01 4.35 -11.21
N SER A 125 -6.38 3.76 -12.35
CA SER A 125 -7.69 3.11 -12.52
C SER A 125 -7.53 1.67 -13.03
N PRO A 126 -8.36 0.71 -12.56
CA PRO A 126 -8.29 -0.67 -13.04
C PRO A 126 -8.68 -0.74 -14.53
N THR A 127 -7.69 -1.04 -15.38
CA THR A 127 -7.88 -1.10 -16.84
C THR A 127 -8.20 -2.51 -17.33
N ILE A 128 -7.73 -3.53 -16.62
CA ILE A 128 -7.90 -4.92 -17.03
C ILE A 128 -9.27 -5.41 -16.53
N PRO A 129 -10.18 -5.82 -17.44
CA PRO A 129 -11.49 -6.31 -17.03
C PRO A 129 -11.34 -7.57 -16.18
N ALA A 130 -12.29 -7.78 -15.27
CA ALA A 130 -12.36 -9.00 -14.50
C ALA A 130 -12.33 -10.21 -15.44
N PRO A 131 -11.52 -11.25 -15.15
CA PRO A 131 -11.57 -12.47 -15.92
C PRO A 131 -13.02 -12.96 -15.89
N LYS A 132 -13.65 -13.09 -17.07
CA LYS A 132 -14.92 -13.77 -17.17
C LYS A 132 -14.63 -15.18 -16.67
N LYS A 133 -15.01 -15.51 -15.42
CA LYS A 133 -15.10 -16.88 -14.95
C LYS A 133 -15.79 -17.61 -16.10
N LYS A 134 -15.10 -18.58 -16.73
CA LYS A 134 -15.76 -19.46 -17.70
C LYS A 134 -17.00 -19.91 -16.97
N LYS A 135 -18.17 -19.44 -17.43
CA LYS A 135 -19.46 -19.90 -16.94
C LYS A 135 -19.34 -21.40 -17.09
N ALA A 136 -19.19 -22.12 -15.98
CA ALA A 136 -19.31 -23.56 -16.01
C ALA A 136 -20.57 -23.80 -16.84
N PRO A 137 -20.50 -24.57 -17.95
CA PRO A 137 -21.67 -24.77 -18.79
C PRO A 137 -22.77 -25.19 -17.83
N ALA A 138 -23.85 -24.41 -17.82
CA ALA A 138 -25.02 -24.72 -17.02
C ALA A 138 -25.28 -26.19 -17.27
N SER A 139 -25.17 -26.99 -16.21
CA SER A 139 -25.49 -28.40 -16.22
C SER A 139 -26.79 -28.52 -17.00
N VAL A 140 -26.71 -29.14 -18.17
CA VAL A 140 -27.88 -29.47 -18.96
C VAL A 140 -28.59 -30.51 -18.10
N GLU A 141 -29.49 -30.03 -17.25
CA GLU A 141 -30.42 -30.87 -16.54
C GLU A 141 -31.17 -31.65 -17.64
N PRO A 142 -31.10 -33.00 -17.64
CA PRO A 142 -31.79 -33.77 -18.64
C PRO A 142 -33.28 -33.50 -18.46
N ARG A 143 -33.85 -32.76 -19.41
CA ARG A 143 -35.27 -32.43 -19.50
C ARG A 143 -36.05 -33.72 -19.34
N ALA A 144 -36.71 -33.87 -18.20
CA ALA A 144 -37.66 -34.94 -17.95
C ALA A 144 -38.65 -34.98 -19.12
N THR A 145 -38.68 -36.11 -19.82
CA THR A 145 -39.68 -36.45 -20.83
C THR A 145 -41.07 -36.38 -20.20
N PRO A 146 -42.02 -35.60 -20.75
CA PRO A 146 -43.41 -35.72 -20.32
C PRO A 146 -43.96 -37.07 -20.79
N ALA A 147 -44.59 -37.79 -19.85
CA ALA A 147 -45.32 -39.02 -20.12
C ALA A 147 -46.41 -38.80 -21.18
N PRO A 148 -46.56 -39.67 -22.19
CA PRO A 148 -47.76 -39.66 -23.02
C PRO A 148 -48.92 -40.27 -22.23
N ALA A 149 -49.98 -39.47 -22.11
CA ALA A 149 -51.27 -39.84 -21.58
C ALA A 149 -51.92 -40.96 -22.40
N ALA A 150 -52.68 -41.80 -21.71
CA ALA A 150 -53.53 -42.85 -22.27
C ALA A 150 -54.58 -42.30 -23.25
N ALA A 151 -54.85 -43.04 -24.34
CA ALA A 151 -56.08 -42.96 -25.10
C ALA A 151 -56.36 -44.30 -25.81
N ASN A 152 -57.48 -44.92 -25.39
CA ASN A 152 -58.27 -46.03 -25.95
C ASN A 152 -57.58 -47.26 -26.53
#